data_AF-A0A9Q0I733-F1
#
_entry.id   AF-A0A9Q0I733-F1
#
_cell.length_a   1.000
_cell.length_b   1.000
_cell.length_c   1.000
_cell.angle_alpha   90.00
_cell.angle_beta   90.00
_cell.angle_gamma   90.00
#
_symmetry.space_group_name_H-M   'P 1'
#
loop_
_entity.id
_entity.type
_entity.pdbx_description
1 polymer ?
#
loop_
_entity_poly.entity_id
_entity_poly.type
_entity_poly.pdbx_seq_one_letter_code
_entity_poly.pdbx_strand_id
1 'polypeptide(L)'
;MLQDSKGALRLLLLACLVGLMAAEVGSFSPCLRFFHRDTPPTGIDGSGCTEPVCQRYHNQYRFASLYDRLHRTPLYSAYLLTPAAGKRPETVWKYEPQLASSSANPEMLCFPINDKIDQNVIQSQAVPLDYTNSGYTRGHLNPSSHHQDMGDRNATFTLTNIVPQREGLQHGALEVAGGRGGSQAPGVLSGARVRDHRGPALRLRAALDQQQGGGARVPVVGLLLPRLQASLPSGARPFFPTYAAVGRNDPQSGPEIVPVDPNARVWGYDVKRMPLADLEDVLEQRLAMPVTLFQGQCV
;
A
#
# COMPACT_ATOMS: atom_id res chain seq x y z
N MET A 1 -49.30 39.15 22.68
CA MET A 1 -48.30 38.23 23.26
C MET A 1 -47.69 37.45 22.10
N LEU A 2 -46.52 37.89 21.60
CA LEU A 2 -45.68 37.07 20.72
C LEU A 2 -44.74 36.28 21.63
N GLN A 3 -44.94 34.97 21.74
CA GLN A 3 -44.09 34.10 22.55
C GLN A 3 -43.34 33.11 21.63
N ASP A 4 -42.04 33.38 21.52
CA ASP A 4 -40.93 32.45 21.29
C ASP A 4 -40.98 31.43 20.14
N SER A 5 -40.62 31.88 18.94
CA SER A 5 -40.09 31.00 17.87
C SER A 5 -38.55 30.93 17.84
N LYS A 6 -37.85 31.56 18.80
CA LYS A 6 -36.38 31.68 18.80
C LYS A 6 -35.63 30.51 19.45
N GLY A 7 -36.34 29.65 20.20
CA GLY A 7 -35.77 28.49 20.89
C GLY A 7 -35.50 27.30 19.96
N ALA A 8 -36.41 27.00 19.04
CA ALA A 8 -36.30 25.85 18.14
C ALA A 8 -35.13 26.00 17.13
N LEU A 9 -34.88 27.22 16.63
CA LEU A 9 -33.82 27.47 15.66
C LEU A 9 -32.42 27.31 16.27
N ARG A 10 -32.25 27.56 17.58
CA ARG A 10 -30.97 27.37 18.28
C ARG A 10 -30.63 25.91 18.54
N LEU A 11 -31.64 25.04 18.70
CA LEU A 11 -31.42 23.62 18.94
C LEU A 11 -31.00 22.87 17.65
N LEU A 12 -31.51 23.29 16.48
CA LEU A 12 -31.07 22.78 15.18
C LEU A 12 -29.65 23.23 14.80
N LEU A 13 -29.21 24.41 15.24
CA LEU A 13 -27.84 24.89 15.00
C LEU A 13 -26.78 24.18 15.84
N LEU A 14 -27.13 23.66 17.04
CA LEU A 14 -26.19 22.85 17.84
C LEU A 14 -26.06 21.40 17.35
N ALA A 15 -27.08 20.85 16.68
CA ALA A 15 -27.02 19.50 16.11
C ALA A 15 -26.06 19.39 14.91
N CYS A 16 -25.79 20.50 14.20
CA CYS A 16 -24.84 20.54 13.09
C CYS A 16 -23.36 20.67 13.50
N LEU A 17 -23.06 20.82 14.79
CA LEU A 17 -21.68 20.94 15.30
C LEU A 17 -21.13 19.65 15.91
N VAL A 18 -21.93 18.57 15.95
CA VAL A 18 -21.37 17.23 16.11
C VAL A 18 -20.79 16.86 14.75
N GLY A 19 -19.57 17.35 14.48
CA GLY A 19 -18.80 16.88 13.34
C GLY A 19 -18.84 15.36 13.39
N LEU A 20 -19.35 14.74 12.32
CA LEU A 20 -19.10 13.33 12.10
C LEU A 20 -17.59 13.19 12.22
N MET A 21 -17.12 12.60 13.32
CA MET A 21 -15.80 12.00 13.35
C MET A 21 -15.91 10.88 12.33
N ALA A 22 -15.63 11.22 11.07
CA ALA A 22 -15.60 10.26 10.00
C ALA A 22 -14.60 9.21 10.45
N ALA A 23 -15.09 7.97 10.61
CA ALA A 23 -14.22 6.89 10.97
C ALA A 23 -13.12 6.82 9.90
N GLU A 24 -11.86 6.94 10.33
CA GLU A 24 -10.71 6.86 9.43
C GLU A 24 -10.39 5.41 9.05
N VAL A 25 -11.03 4.48 9.74
CA VAL A 25 -11.19 3.08 9.38
C VAL A 25 -12.64 2.81 8.96
N GLY A 26 -12.84 1.99 7.93
CA GLY A 26 -14.15 1.62 7.42
C GLY A 26 -14.63 2.45 6.22
N SER A 27 -13.87 3.48 5.80
CA SER A 27 -14.11 4.20 4.53
C SER A 27 -12.86 4.92 4.02
N PHE A 28 -12.70 4.99 2.69
CA PHE A 28 -11.66 5.80 2.04
C PHE A 28 -12.05 7.26 1.79
N SER A 29 -13.28 7.68 2.10
CA SER A 29 -13.77 9.05 1.81
C SER A 29 -12.79 10.17 2.23
N PRO A 30 -12.12 10.12 3.40
CA PRO A 30 -11.17 11.17 3.79
C PRO A 30 -9.87 11.22 2.97
N CYS A 31 -9.54 10.16 2.24
CA CYS A 31 -8.25 9.99 1.60
C CYS A 31 -8.33 9.53 0.13
N LEU A 32 -9.46 9.78 -0.55
CA LEU A 32 -9.66 9.41 -1.96
C LEU A 32 -8.58 9.99 -2.91
N ARG A 33 -7.97 11.13 -2.56
CA ARG A 33 -6.90 11.79 -3.32
C ARG A 33 -5.67 10.93 -3.65
N PHE A 34 -5.47 9.81 -2.94
CA PHE A 34 -4.37 8.88 -3.20
C PHE A 34 -4.68 7.90 -4.32
N PHE A 35 -5.94 7.81 -4.73
CA PHE A 35 -6.41 6.92 -5.76
C PHE A 35 -6.54 7.66 -7.09
N HIS A 36 -6.43 6.91 -8.19
CA HIS A 36 -6.64 7.48 -9.52
C HIS A 36 -8.09 7.93 -9.66
N ARG A 37 -8.30 9.19 -10.06
CA ARG A 37 -9.65 9.80 -10.21
C ARG A 37 -10.51 9.66 -8.96
N ASP A 38 -9.89 9.66 -7.79
CA ASP A 38 -10.59 9.53 -6.50
C ASP A 38 -11.39 8.21 -6.36
N THR A 39 -11.03 7.15 -7.11
CA THR A 39 -11.73 5.86 -7.10
C THR A 39 -10.80 4.73 -6.62
N PRO A 40 -11.12 4.05 -5.50
CA PRO A 40 -10.38 2.88 -5.03
C PRO A 40 -10.51 1.67 -5.98
N PRO A 41 -9.53 0.74 -5.96
CA PRO A 41 -9.64 -0.52 -6.67
C PRO A 41 -10.85 -1.35 -6.27
N THR A 42 -11.40 -2.12 -7.20
CA THR A 42 -12.49 -3.08 -6.97
C THR A 42 -12.02 -4.52 -7.17
N GLY A 43 -12.70 -5.49 -6.55
CA GLY A 43 -12.33 -6.91 -6.64
C GLY A 43 -11.13 -7.29 -5.79
N ILE A 44 -10.82 -6.49 -4.76
CA ILE A 44 -9.74 -6.76 -3.82
C ILE A 44 -10.31 -6.63 -2.41
N ASP A 45 -11.06 -7.64 -1.97
CA ASP A 45 -11.64 -7.74 -0.62
C ASP A 45 -11.10 -8.95 0.16
N GLY A 46 -10.37 -9.82 -0.53
CA GLY A 46 -9.63 -10.93 0.04
C GLY A 46 -10.50 -11.96 0.74
N SER A 47 -10.35 -12.05 2.06
CA SER A 47 -11.16 -12.94 2.91
C SER A 47 -12.55 -12.37 3.24
N GLY A 48 -12.87 -11.17 2.75
CA GLY A 48 -14.06 -10.40 3.13
C GLY A 48 -13.94 -9.67 4.47
N CYS A 49 -12.89 -9.91 5.25
CA CYS A 49 -12.61 -9.24 6.53
C CYS A 49 -11.62 -8.07 6.35
N THR A 50 -11.94 -7.16 5.43
CA THR A 50 -11.08 -6.02 5.09
C THR A 50 -11.56 -4.70 5.66
N GLU A 51 -10.60 -3.86 6.01
CA GLU A 51 -10.83 -2.51 6.54
C GLU A 51 -10.10 -1.49 5.69
N PRO A 52 -10.82 -0.54 5.07
CA PRO A 52 -10.22 0.67 4.52
C PRO A 52 -9.54 1.46 5.64
N VAL A 53 -8.30 1.88 5.43
CA VAL A 53 -7.53 2.69 6.38
C VAL A 53 -7.00 3.94 5.68
N CYS A 54 -7.43 5.11 6.14
CA CYS A 54 -6.79 6.38 5.79
C CYS A 54 -5.63 6.65 6.76
N GLN A 55 -4.41 6.59 6.26
CA GLN A 55 -3.21 6.59 7.10
C GLN A 55 -2.88 8.01 7.53
N ARG A 56 -3.16 8.34 8.79
CA ARG A 56 -3.02 9.69 9.32
C ARG A 56 -1.81 9.84 10.23
N TYR A 57 -0.97 10.82 9.93
CA TYR A 57 0.23 11.12 10.71
C TYR A 57 0.52 12.62 10.74
N HIS A 58 0.65 13.16 11.96
CA HIS A 58 0.77 14.60 12.24
C HIS A 58 -0.38 15.38 11.62
N ASN A 59 -1.62 14.95 11.89
CA ASN A 59 -2.84 15.65 11.49
C ASN A 59 -3.01 15.77 9.96
N GLN A 60 -2.39 14.86 9.20
CA GLN A 60 -2.46 14.82 7.75
C GLN A 60 -2.62 13.38 7.27
N TYR A 61 -3.52 13.15 6.32
CA TYR A 61 -3.57 11.88 5.59
C TYR A 61 -2.35 11.77 4.69
N ARG A 62 -1.63 10.64 4.75
CA ARG A 62 -0.33 10.44 4.08
C ARG A 62 -0.41 9.43 2.94
N PHE A 63 -1.26 8.42 3.09
CA PHE A 63 -1.58 7.41 2.08
C PHE A 63 -2.86 6.67 2.49
N ALA A 64 -3.30 5.72 1.67
CA ALA A 64 -4.42 4.84 1.98
C ALA A 64 -3.96 3.38 1.93
N SER A 65 -4.53 2.53 2.78
CA SER A 65 -4.28 1.08 2.75
C SER A 65 -5.60 0.33 2.90
N LEU A 66 -5.72 -0.83 2.25
CA LEU A 66 -6.78 -1.78 2.57
C LEU A 66 -6.18 -2.90 3.41
N TYR A 67 -6.68 -3.07 4.63
CA TYR A 67 -6.11 -3.96 5.63
C TYR A 67 -6.95 -5.23 5.80
N ASP A 68 -6.36 -6.41 5.64
CA ASP A 68 -7.00 -7.67 5.98
C ASP A 68 -6.80 -7.94 7.48
N ARG A 69 -7.90 -7.88 8.24
CA ARG A 69 -7.86 -8.11 9.70
C ARG A 69 -7.62 -9.56 10.05
N LEU A 70 -8.16 -10.50 9.26
CA LEU A 70 -8.03 -11.93 9.51
C LEU A 70 -6.56 -12.35 9.41
N HIS A 71 -5.88 -11.86 8.37
CA HIS A 71 -4.47 -12.16 8.11
C HIS A 71 -3.49 -11.14 8.71
N ARG A 72 -3.99 -10.12 9.42
CA ARG A 72 -3.21 -9.04 10.04
C ARG A 72 -2.19 -8.42 9.06
N THR A 73 -2.60 -8.13 7.82
CA THR A 73 -1.69 -7.63 6.77
C THR A 73 -2.41 -6.76 5.75
N PRO A 74 -1.78 -5.72 5.18
CA PRO A 74 -2.39 -4.98 4.08
C PRO A 74 -2.47 -5.79 2.80
N LEU A 75 -3.61 -5.69 2.13
CA LEU A 75 -3.79 -6.12 0.74
C LEU A 75 -3.12 -5.13 -0.20
N TYR A 76 -3.34 -3.82 -0.04
CA TYR A 76 -2.62 -2.82 -0.83
C TYR A 76 -2.34 -1.54 -0.04
N SER A 77 -1.43 -0.73 -0.59
CA SER A 77 -1.27 0.69 -0.25
C SER A 77 -1.36 1.55 -1.52
N ALA A 78 -2.19 2.59 -1.48
CA ALA A 78 -2.34 3.62 -2.51
C ALA A 78 -1.75 4.94 -2.00
N TYR A 79 -0.88 5.58 -2.79
CA TYR A 79 -0.14 6.77 -2.38
C TYR A 79 0.24 7.62 -3.59
N LEU A 80 0.67 8.87 -3.35
CA LEU A 80 1.28 9.68 -4.41
C LEU A 80 2.78 9.43 -4.45
N LEU A 81 3.28 8.90 -5.58
CA LEU A 81 4.72 8.88 -5.83
C LEU A 81 5.20 10.34 -5.96
N THR A 82 6.31 10.66 -5.31
CA THR A 82 7.04 11.91 -5.48
C THR A 82 8.53 11.63 -5.72
N PRO A 83 9.31 12.61 -6.20
CA PRO A 83 10.75 12.43 -6.37
C PRO A 83 11.44 12.03 -5.06
N ALA A 84 12.17 10.92 -5.08
CA ALA A 84 12.90 10.42 -3.93
C ALA A 84 13.89 11.47 -3.39
N ALA A 85 13.83 11.78 -2.10
CA ALA A 85 14.77 12.68 -1.44
C ALA A 85 15.19 12.18 -0.06
N GLY A 86 16.44 12.43 0.34
CA GLY A 86 16.97 12.14 1.68
C GLY A 86 17.19 10.65 1.99
N LYS A 87 17.68 10.35 3.21
CA LYS A 87 17.96 8.98 3.69
C LYS A 87 16.76 8.34 4.35
N ARG A 88 16.68 7.00 4.31
CA ARG A 88 15.67 6.22 5.03
C ARG A 88 15.58 6.73 6.49
N PRO A 89 14.39 7.15 6.97
CA PRO A 89 14.26 7.63 8.33
C PRO A 89 14.58 6.56 9.37
N GLU A 90 15.20 7.00 10.46
CA GLU A 90 15.28 6.23 11.70
C GLU A 90 14.05 6.60 12.54
N THR A 91 13.05 5.72 12.56
CA THR A 91 11.78 5.97 13.26
C THR A 91 11.27 4.69 13.93
N VAL A 92 10.50 4.88 14.99
CA VAL A 92 9.80 3.79 15.67
C VAL A 92 8.66 3.29 14.79
N TRP A 93 8.43 1.98 14.82
CA TRP A 93 7.29 1.35 14.16
C TRP A 93 5.98 1.85 14.76
N LYS A 94 4.99 2.03 13.91
CA LYS A 94 3.67 2.57 14.27
C LYS A 94 2.56 1.55 14.04
N TYR A 95 1.41 1.84 14.61
CA TYR A 95 0.16 1.08 14.50
C TYR A 95 -1.03 2.02 14.47
N GLU A 96 -2.19 1.50 14.08
CA GLU A 96 -3.44 2.22 13.91
C GLU A 96 -4.36 1.86 15.10
N PRO A 97 -4.48 2.72 16.12
CA PRO A 97 -5.28 2.43 17.31
C PRO A 97 -6.75 2.10 16.98
N GLN A 98 -7.27 2.69 15.91
CA GLN A 98 -8.64 2.52 15.45
C GLN A 98 -8.98 1.11 14.97
N LEU A 99 -7.98 0.28 14.63
CA LEU A 99 -8.19 -1.15 14.35
C LEU A 99 -8.47 -1.97 15.62
N ALA A 100 -7.98 -1.52 16.77
CA ALA A 100 -8.21 -2.14 18.07
C ALA A 100 -9.50 -1.65 18.72
N SER A 101 -9.85 -0.37 18.55
CA SER A 101 -11.08 0.23 19.04
C SER A 101 -11.54 1.35 18.12
N SER A 102 -12.76 1.28 17.60
CA SER A 102 -13.33 2.28 16.69
C SER A 102 -13.44 3.70 17.27
N SER A 103 -13.34 3.83 18.61
CA SER A 103 -13.34 5.12 19.32
C SER A 103 -11.95 5.67 19.62
N ALA A 104 -10.89 4.95 19.24
CA ALA A 104 -9.52 5.35 19.49
C ALA A 104 -9.08 6.55 18.61
N ASN A 105 -7.93 7.14 18.96
CA ASN A 105 -7.36 8.25 18.21
C ASN A 105 -7.10 7.86 16.74
N PRO A 106 -7.52 8.69 15.77
CA PRO A 106 -7.25 8.46 14.35
C PRO A 106 -5.77 8.46 13.95
N GLU A 107 -4.92 9.16 14.70
CA GLU A 107 -3.48 9.25 14.41
C GLU A 107 -2.78 7.90 14.64
N MET A 108 -1.92 7.50 13.70
CA MET A 108 -1.02 6.37 13.95
C MET A 108 -0.08 6.66 15.13
N LEU A 109 0.10 5.69 16.01
CA LEU A 109 0.91 5.83 17.23
C LEU A 109 2.14 4.93 17.16
N CYS A 110 3.24 5.37 17.78
CA CYS A 110 4.43 4.53 17.93
C CYS A 110 4.14 3.36 18.88
N PHE A 111 4.66 2.18 18.55
CA PHE A 111 4.70 1.08 19.52
C PHE A 111 5.56 1.46 20.74
N PRO A 112 5.19 1.03 21.95
CA PRO A 112 6.05 1.18 23.11
C PRO A 112 7.34 0.38 22.92
N ILE A 113 8.47 0.95 23.36
CA ILE A 113 9.79 0.30 23.25
C ILE A 113 10.05 -0.60 24.47
N ASN A 114 9.65 -0.15 25.66
CA ASN A 114 9.95 -0.83 26.94
C ASN A 114 8.70 -1.24 27.72
N ASP A 115 7.50 -1.07 27.14
CA ASP A 115 6.23 -1.43 27.77
C ASP A 115 5.51 -2.53 26.99
N LYS A 116 4.53 -3.16 27.65
CA LYS A 116 3.68 -4.17 27.01
C LYS A 116 2.76 -3.51 25.98
N ILE A 117 2.64 -4.14 24.81
CA ILE A 117 1.64 -3.77 23.81
C ILE A 117 0.26 -4.25 24.31
N ASP A 118 -0.75 -3.39 24.17
CA ASP A 118 -2.14 -3.71 24.50
C ASP A 118 -2.62 -4.97 23.76
N GLN A 119 -3.34 -5.85 24.46
CA GLN A 119 -3.82 -7.12 23.88
C GLN A 119 -4.79 -6.92 22.71
N ASN A 120 -5.62 -5.88 22.74
CA ASN A 120 -6.52 -5.55 21.64
C ASN A 120 -5.74 -5.11 20.40
N VAL A 121 -4.60 -4.45 20.57
CA VAL A 121 -3.69 -4.10 19.46
C VAL A 121 -3.05 -5.36 18.89
N ILE A 122 -2.54 -6.25 19.74
CA ILE A 122 -1.98 -7.54 19.31
C ILE A 122 -3.00 -8.35 18.51
N GLN A 123 -4.25 -8.41 18.95
CA GLN A 123 -5.28 -9.20 18.27
C GLN A 123 -5.81 -8.56 16.99
N SER A 124 -5.75 -7.23 16.86
CA SER A 124 -6.37 -6.51 15.73
C SER A 124 -5.45 -6.29 14.52
N GLN A 125 -4.14 -6.25 14.73
CA GLN A 125 -3.17 -5.93 13.68
C GLN A 125 -1.78 -6.49 13.98
N ALA A 126 -0.91 -6.52 12.98
CA ALA A 126 0.48 -6.95 13.14
C ALA A 126 1.23 -6.06 14.15
N VAL A 127 2.11 -6.68 14.93
CA VAL A 127 2.98 -6.05 15.93
C VAL A 127 4.44 -6.38 15.65
N PRO A 128 5.43 -5.62 16.19
CA PRO A 128 6.84 -5.87 15.91
C PRO A 128 7.29 -7.28 16.26
N LEU A 129 6.67 -7.88 17.29
CA LEU A 129 6.92 -9.24 17.77
C LEU A 129 6.60 -10.30 16.71
N ASP A 130 5.62 -10.11 15.84
CA ASP A 130 5.26 -11.08 14.79
C ASP A 130 6.41 -11.31 13.78
N TYR A 131 7.35 -10.35 13.69
CA TYR A 131 8.50 -10.42 12.78
C TYR A 131 9.78 -10.89 13.50
N THR A 132 9.82 -10.89 14.83
CA THR A 132 11.00 -11.30 15.60
C THR A 132 11.21 -12.82 15.50
N ASN A 133 12.40 -13.27 15.08
CA ASN A 133 12.73 -14.69 14.89
C ASN A 133 11.77 -15.45 13.95
N SER A 134 11.09 -14.74 13.06
CA SER A 134 10.07 -15.31 12.15
C SER A 134 10.65 -15.85 10.83
N GLY A 135 11.89 -15.46 10.48
CA GLY A 135 12.45 -15.66 9.13
C GLY A 135 11.88 -14.70 8.07
N TYR A 136 11.04 -13.73 8.48
CA TYR A 136 10.48 -12.70 7.62
C TYR A 136 10.93 -11.29 8.04
N THR A 137 11.26 -10.51 7.02
CA THR A 137 11.52 -9.07 7.10
C THR A 137 10.23 -8.26 6.87
N ARG A 138 10.32 -6.95 7.15
CA ARG A 138 9.20 -5.99 7.07
C ARG A 138 9.16 -5.32 5.69
N GLY A 139 8.53 -5.96 4.71
CA GLY A 139 8.41 -5.46 3.34
C GLY A 139 7.37 -4.34 3.21
N HIS A 140 7.76 -3.16 2.69
CA HIS A 140 6.85 -2.03 2.57
C HIS A 140 6.03 -2.10 1.27
N LEU A 141 4.71 -1.88 1.36
CA LEU A 141 3.87 -1.63 0.18
C LEU A 141 3.97 -0.16 -0.28
N ASN A 142 4.04 0.79 0.65
CA ASN A 142 4.40 2.16 0.37
C ASN A 142 5.83 2.43 0.87
N PRO A 143 6.88 2.40 0.01
CA PRO A 143 8.26 2.60 0.42
C PRO A 143 8.57 4.07 0.77
N SER A 144 9.33 4.30 1.85
CA SER A 144 9.83 5.66 2.18
C SER A 144 10.73 6.28 1.10
N SER A 145 11.27 5.49 0.18
CA SER A 145 12.07 5.96 -0.96
C SER A 145 11.21 6.63 -2.04
N HIS A 146 9.90 6.44 -2.02
CA HIS A 146 8.95 7.02 -2.98
C HIS A 146 8.45 8.41 -2.57
N HIS A 147 9.01 8.98 -1.50
CA HIS A 147 8.54 10.22 -0.89
C HIS A 147 9.65 11.25 -0.72
N GLN A 148 9.31 12.51 -1.04
CA GLN A 148 10.15 13.67 -0.79
C GLN A 148 9.98 14.21 0.64
N ASP A 149 8.74 14.34 1.11
CA ASP A 149 8.40 14.91 2.43
C ASP A 149 8.80 13.98 3.57
N MET A 150 9.40 14.51 4.64
CA MET A 150 9.82 13.70 5.78
C MET A 150 8.62 13.12 6.55
N GLY A 151 7.49 13.83 6.60
CA GLY A 151 6.26 13.34 7.21
C GLY A 151 5.70 12.13 6.47
N ASP A 152 5.61 12.20 5.15
CA ASP A 152 5.18 11.08 4.29
C ASP A 152 6.09 9.86 4.48
N ARG A 153 7.40 10.08 4.54
CA ARG A 153 8.40 9.00 4.76
C ARG A 153 8.29 8.37 6.14
N ASN A 154 8.07 9.16 7.18
CA ASN A 154 7.92 8.65 8.55
C ASN A 154 6.62 7.87 8.73
N ALA A 155 5.57 8.27 8.01
CA ALA A 155 4.27 7.60 8.02
C ALA A 155 4.32 6.20 7.38
N THR A 156 5.28 5.93 6.47
CA THR A 156 5.38 4.60 5.86
C THR A 156 5.79 3.49 6.83
N PHE A 157 6.29 3.85 8.03
CA PHE A 157 6.74 2.92 9.07
C PHE A 157 5.62 2.54 10.04
N THR A 158 4.45 2.22 9.50
CA THR A 158 3.34 1.59 10.22
C THR A 158 3.17 0.14 9.76
N LEU A 159 2.83 -0.79 10.66
CA LEU A 159 2.72 -2.20 10.31
C LEU A 159 1.51 -2.53 9.44
N THR A 160 0.49 -1.65 9.35
CA THR A 160 -0.56 -1.75 8.32
C THR A 160 -0.10 -1.35 6.91
N ASN A 161 1.17 -1.00 6.75
CA ASN A 161 1.82 -0.83 5.44
C ASN A 161 2.84 -1.95 5.14
N ILE A 162 2.94 -2.96 6.01
CA ILE A 162 3.99 -3.98 5.96
C ILE A 162 3.45 -5.36 5.65
N VAL A 163 4.12 -6.04 4.72
CA VAL A 163 3.89 -7.45 4.38
C VAL A 163 5.11 -8.29 4.78
N PRO A 164 4.93 -9.54 5.23
CA PRO A 164 6.03 -10.47 5.46
C PRO A 164 6.81 -10.75 4.17
N GLN A 165 8.11 -10.53 4.22
CA GLN A 165 9.01 -10.66 3.09
C GLN A 165 10.17 -11.59 3.46
N ARG A 166 10.41 -12.68 2.72
CA ARG A 166 11.47 -13.64 3.07
C ARG A 166 12.85 -12.99 3.11
N GLU A 167 13.66 -13.41 4.09
CA GLU A 167 15.07 -13.02 4.19
C GLU A 167 15.81 -13.43 2.89
N GLY A 168 16.50 -12.46 2.26
CA GLY A 168 17.15 -12.63 0.97
C GLY A 168 16.55 -11.77 -0.15
N LEU A 169 15.28 -11.36 -0.04
CA LEU A 169 14.76 -10.28 -0.88
C LEU A 169 15.44 -8.97 -0.45
N GLN A 170 16.53 -8.60 -1.13
CA GLN A 170 17.09 -7.26 -0.94
C GLN A 170 15.97 -6.27 -1.23
N HIS A 171 15.89 -5.24 -0.38
CA HIS A 171 14.94 -4.13 -0.42
C HIS A 171 14.70 -3.57 -1.85
N GLY A 172 15.67 -3.81 -2.75
CA GLY A 172 15.73 -3.45 -4.15
C GLY A 172 14.84 -4.16 -5.19
N ALA A 173 14.40 -5.42 -5.08
CA ALA A 173 13.89 -6.08 -6.32
C ALA A 173 12.60 -5.42 -6.89
N LEU A 174 11.66 -5.01 -6.01
CA LEU A 174 10.54 -4.15 -6.41
C LEU A 174 10.86 -2.65 -6.38
N GLU A 175 11.85 -2.20 -5.60
CA GLU A 175 12.31 -0.79 -5.62
C GLU A 175 13.08 -0.42 -6.90
N VAL A 176 13.70 -1.40 -7.58
CA VAL A 176 14.38 -1.25 -8.87
C VAL A 176 13.37 -1.05 -9.99
N ALA A 177 12.15 -1.54 -9.83
CA ALA A 177 11.01 -1.17 -10.67
C ALA A 177 10.40 0.20 -10.30
N GLY A 178 10.66 0.72 -9.09
CA GLY A 178 10.10 1.97 -8.55
C GLY A 178 11.05 3.19 -8.52
N GLY A 179 12.35 3.03 -8.83
CA GLY A 179 13.26 4.13 -9.07
C GLY A 179 14.21 4.52 -7.92
N ARG A 180 15.16 3.61 -7.60
CA ARG A 180 16.64 3.81 -7.51
C ARG A 180 17.27 3.10 -6.29
N GLY A 181 17.96 2.00 -6.59
CA GLY A 181 19.16 1.55 -5.90
C GLY A 181 20.27 1.36 -6.94
N GLY A 182 21.52 1.65 -6.60
CA GLY A 182 22.65 1.54 -7.52
C GLY A 182 22.81 0.14 -8.13
N SER A 183 23.28 0.12 -9.38
CA SER A 183 23.54 -1.02 -10.25
C SER A 183 22.30 -1.65 -10.93
N GLN A 184 22.07 -1.18 -12.16
CA GLN A 184 21.31 -1.84 -13.24
C GLN A 184 19.80 -2.05 -12.99
N ALA A 185 19.04 -0.96 -13.06
CA ALA A 185 17.65 -1.05 -13.53
C ALA A 185 17.67 -1.39 -15.04
N PRO A 186 16.94 -2.42 -15.53
CA PRO A 186 16.87 -2.70 -16.96
C PRO A 186 16.03 -1.65 -17.71
N GLY A 187 16.72 -0.60 -18.17
CA GLY A 187 16.48 0.07 -19.45
C GLY A 187 15.29 1.03 -19.61
N VAL A 188 14.11 0.79 -19.02
CA VAL A 188 12.89 1.52 -19.46
C VAL A 188 12.55 2.73 -18.58
N LEU A 189 12.82 2.67 -17.27
CA LEU A 189 12.78 3.85 -16.38
C LEU A 189 14.14 4.57 -16.29
N SER A 190 15.15 4.09 -17.03
CA SER A 190 16.45 4.75 -17.13
C SER A 190 16.43 5.91 -18.13
N GLY A 191 15.53 5.87 -19.13
CA GLY A 191 15.35 6.94 -20.11
C GLY A 191 14.45 8.10 -19.64
N ALA A 192 13.53 7.83 -18.70
CA ALA A 192 12.70 8.85 -18.09
C ALA A 192 13.19 9.12 -16.67
N ARG A 193 13.81 10.27 -16.43
CA ARG A 193 14.23 10.61 -15.06
C ARG A 193 12.99 10.64 -14.16
N VAL A 194 12.89 9.71 -13.20
CA VAL A 194 11.88 9.71 -12.10
C VAL A 194 11.88 11.04 -11.32
N ARG A 195 12.90 11.89 -11.50
CA ARG A 195 13.05 13.20 -10.84
C ARG A 195 11.88 14.17 -11.03
N ASP A 196 11.06 14.03 -12.07
CA ASP A 196 9.95 14.97 -12.34
C ASP A 196 8.54 14.34 -12.23
N HIS A 197 8.42 13.15 -11.64
CA HIS A 197 7.14 12.44 -11.63
C HIS A 197 6.43 12.59 -10.29
N ARG A 198 5.22 13.15 -10.35
CA ARG A 198 4.23 13.09 -9.27
C ARG A 198 2.95 12.46 -9.81
N GLY A 199 2.46 11.43 -9.15
CA GLY A 199 1.24 10.76 -9.58
C GLY A 199 0.80 9.66 -8.62
N PRO A 200 -0.44 9.17 -8.75
CA PRO A 200 -0.91 8.06 -7.94
C PRO A 200 -0.06 6.81 -8.20
N ALA A 201 0.04 5.97 -7.19
CA ALA A 201 0.74 4.71 -7.21
C ALA A 201 -0.02 3.73 -6.33
N LEU A 202 -0.06 2.46 -6.73
CA LEU A 202 -0.76 1.41 -6.03
C LEU A 202 0.16 0.20 -5.92
N ARG A 203 0.49 -0.23 -4.70
CA ARG A 203 1.23 -1.48 -4.52
C ARG A 203 0.36 -2.48 -3.80
N LEU A 204 0.17 -3.62 -4.43
CA LEU A 204 -0.73 -4.69 -4.00
C LEU A 204 0.09 -5.92 -3.61
N ARG A 205 -0.29 -6.54 -2.52
CA ARG A 205 0.07 -7.91 -2.15
C ARG A 205 -1.00 -8.82 -2.74
N ALA A 206 -0.64 -9.59 -3.76
CA ALA A 206 -1.52 -10.60 -4.31
C ALA A 206 -1.22 -11.94 -3.63
N ALA A 207 -1.82 -12.19 -2.47
CA ALA A 207 -1.85 -13.54 -1.88
C ALA A 207 -3.02 -13.66 -0.91
N LEU A 208 -4.13 -14.23 -1.40
CA LEU A 208 -5.28 -14.63 -0.59
C LEU A 208 -5.15 -16.03 0.00
N ASP A 209 -4.09 -16.77 -0.34
CA ASP A 209 -3.94 -18.16 0.12
C ASP A 209 -2.79 -18.25 1.14
N GLN A 210 -3.14 -18.08 2.42
CA GLN A 210 -2.30 -18.58 3.51
C GLN A 210 -2.74 -20.01 3.82
N GLN A 211 -1.99 -20.99 3.33
CA GLN A 211 -2.05 -22.33 3.91
C GLN A 211 -1.65 -22.26 5.40
N GLN A 212 -2.40 -22.96 6.26
CA GLN A 212 -2.02 -23.22 7.65
C GLN A 212 -0.68 -23.97 7.65
N GLY A 213 0.43 -23.24 7.77
CA GLY A 213 1.78 -23.84 7.67
C GLY A 213 2.95 -22.90 7.34
N GLY A 214 2.84 -21.59 7.57
CA GLY A 214 4.03 -20.72 7.74
C GLY A 214 4.82 -20.33 6.48
N GLY A 215 4.26 -20.47 5.28
CA GLY A 215 4.92 -20.06 4.02
C GLY A 215 4.07 -19.10 3.20
N ALA A 216 4.38 -17.79 3.22
CA ALA A 216 3.70 -16.83 2.36
C ALA A 216 4.26 -16.93 0.92
N ARG A 217 3.58 -17.69 0.04
CA ARG A 217 3.88 -17.77 -1.41
C ARG A 217 3.36 -16.52 -2.11
N VAL A 218 4.02 -15.38 -1.93
CA VAL A 218 3.46 -14.09 -2.35
C VAL A 218 4.05 -13.66 -3.70
N PRO A 219 3.24 -13.37 -4.72
CA PRO A 219 3.62 -12.37 -5.70
C PRO A 219 3.33 -10.97 -5.15
N VAL A 220 4.35 -10.13 -5.00
CA VAL A 220 4.11 -8.69 -4.75
C VAL A 220 3.92 -8.02 -6.09
N VAL A 221 2.77 -7.39 -6.27
CA VAL A 221 2.40 -6.67 -7.49
C VAL A 221 2.66 -5.18 -7.26
N GLY A 222 3.62 -4.63 -8.01
CA GLY A 222 3.92 -3.21 -8.00
C GLY A 222 3.30 -2.52 -9.20
N LEU A 223 2.43 -1.54 -8.98
CA LEU A 223 1.78 -0.75 -10.01
C LEU A 223 2.04 0.75 -9.76
N LEU A 224 2.42 1.52 -10.79
CA LEU A 224 2.93 2.89 -10.59
C LEU A 224 2.52 3.84 -11.71
N LEU A 225 1.48 4.71 -11.62
CA LEU A 225 1.00 5.49 -12.79
C LEU A 225 0.01 6.65 -12.54
N PRO A 226 -0.18 7.65 -13.46
CA PRO A 226 0.60 8.04 -14.64
C PRO A 226 0.95 9.54 -14.66
N ARG A 227 2.06 9.91 -15.32
CA ARG A 227 2.22 11.10 -16.21
C ARG A 227 3.67 11.16 -16.70
N LEU A 228 4.00 10.37 -17.72
CA LEU A 228 5.27 10.52 -18.42
C LEU A 228 5.05 11.41 -19.64
N GLN A 229 5.49 12.67 -19.56
CA GLN A 229 5.32 13.67 -20.62
C GLN A 229 6.44 13.59 -21.67
N ALA A 230 6.92 12.38 -22.00
CA ALA A 230 8.06 12.20 -22.90
C ALA A 230 7.72 11.31 -24.09
N SER A 231 8.40 11.54 -25.22
CA SER A 231 8.39 10.65 -26.39
C SER A 231 8.98 9.29 -26.00
N LEU A 232 8.12 8.27 -25.88
CA LEU A 232 8.52 6.93 -25.46
C LEU A 232 9.17 6.13 -26.61
N PRO A 233 10.27 5.40 -26.35
CA PRO A 233 10.78 4.38 -27.26
C PRO A 233 9.70 3.35 -27.62
N SER A 234 9.73 2.80 -28.83
CA SER A 234 8.69 1.91 -29.36
C SER A 234 8.37 0.71 -28.43
N GLY A 235 9.38 0.13 -27.78
CA GLY A 235 9.21 -1.00 -26.85
C GLY A 235 8.65 -0.63 -25.47
N ALA A 236 8.54 0.67 -25.15
CA ALA A 236 7.94 1.14 -23.91
C ALA A 236 6.45 1.43 -24.05
N ARG A 237 5.98 1.77 -25.27
CA ARG A 237 4.59 2.19 -25.54
C ARG A 237 3.50 1.27 -24.96
N PRO A 238 3.63 -0.07 -24.96
CA PRO A 238 2.60 -0.95 -24.37
C PRO A 238 2.48 -0.84 -22.84
N PHE A 239 3.48 -0.26 -22.17
CA PHE A 239 3.54 -0.08 -20.71
C PHE A 239 3.29 1.39 -20.31
N PHE A 240 2.65 2.15 -21.19
CA PHE A 240 2.22 3.53 -20.96
C PHE A 240 0.80 3.74 -21.51
N PRO A 241 -0.02 4.64 -20.92
CA PRO A 241 0.30 5.48 -19.77
C PRO A 241 0.41 4.68 -18.48
N THR A 242 0.21 3.34 -18.55
CA THR A 242 0.17 2.40 -17.42
C THR A 242 1.36 1.39 -17.32
N TYR A 243 2.15 1.39 -16.24
CA TYR A 243 3.27 0.51 -15.89
C TYR A 243 2.86 -0.41 -14.73
N ALA A 244 2.91 -1.71 -14.99
CA ALA A 244 2.65 -2.75 -14.01
C ALA A 244 3.82 -3.76 -13.98
N ALA A 245 4.05 -4.32 -12.79
CA ALA A 245 4.99 -5.40 -12.60
C ALA A 245 4.52 -6.37 -11.52
N VAL A 246 4.85 -7.64 -11.70
CA VAL A 246 4.65 -8.70 -10.70
C VAL A 246 6.01 -9.25 -10.32
N GLY A 247 6.27 -9.36 -9.02
CA GLY A 247 7.49 -9.93 -8.48
C GLY A 247 7.24 -11.10 -7.55
N ARG A 248 8.21 -11.99 -7.42
CA ARG A 248 8.19 -13.12 -6.50
C ARG A 248 8.68 -12.69 -5.11
N ASN A 249 7.94 -13.04 -4.06
CA ASN A 249 8.33 -12.83 -2.65
C ASN A 249 8.91 -14.11 -2.01
N ASP A 250 8.68 -15.27 -2.63
CA ASP A 250 9.23 -16.55 -2.20
C ASP A 250 9.92 -17.24 -3.39
N PRO A 251 11.22 -17.57 -3.28
CA PRO A 251 11.97 -18.24 -4.34
C PRO A 251 11.38 -19.59 -4.73
N GLN A 252 10.63 -20.25 -3.84
CA GLN A 252 9.95 -21.52 -4.09
C GLN A 252 8.58 -21.38 -4.77
N SER A 253 8.15 -20.17 -5.14
CA SER A 253 6.87 -19.98 -5.85
C SER A 253 6.86 -20.71 -7.21
N GLY A 254 5.69 -21.06 -7.74
CA GLY A 254 5.61 -21.64 -9.09
C GLY A 254 6.02 -20.62 -10.18
N PRO A 255 6.48 -21.06 -11.36
CA PRO A 255 6.92 -20.17 -12.44
C PRO A 255 5.76 -19.59 -13.28
N GLU A 256 4.49 -19.81 -12.90
CA GLU A 256 3.34 -19.59 -13.78
C GLU A 256 3.12 -18.11 -14.12
N ILE A 257 3.32 -17.21 -13.14
CA ILE A 257 3.15 -15.76 -13.33
C ILE A 257 4.48 -15.10 -13.64
N VAL A 258 5.50 -15.43 -12.85
CA VAL A 258 6.86 -14.92 -13.00
C VAL A 258 7.80 -16.12 -13.14
N PRO A 259 8.29 -16.38 -14.36
CA PRO A 259 9.28 -17.42 -14.60
C PRO A 259 10.55 -17.15 -13.80
N VAL A 260 11.21 -18.22 -13.36
CA VAL A 260 12.52 -18.14 -12.70
C VAL A 260 13.57 -17.83 -13.76
N ASP A 261 14.33 -16.75 -13.60
CA ASP A 261 15.50 -16.49 -14.43
C ASP A 261 16.73 -17.20 -13.81
N PRO A 262 17.31 -18.23 -14.46
CA PRO A 262 18.49 -18.90 -13.94
C PRO A 262 19.72 -17.98 -13.85
N ASN A 263 19.69 -16.82 -14.51
CA ASN A 263 20.75 -15.82 -14.49
C ASN A 263 20.45 -14.64 -13.54
N ALA A 264 19.35 -14.71 -12.78
CA ALA A 264 19.01 -13.67 -11.81
C ALA A 264 20.12 -13.50 -10.77
N ARG A 265 20.48 -12.24 -10.49
CA ARG A 265 21.44 -11.89 -9.43
C ARG A 265 21.02 -12.42 -8.05
N VAL A 266 19.71 -12.55 -7.83
CA VAL A 266 19.14 -13.14 -6.61
C VAL A 266 18.12 -14.18 -7.06
N TRP A 267 18.43 -15.44 -6.82
CA TRP A 267 17.65 -16.57 -7.32
C TRP A 267 16.22 -16.57 -6.75
N GLY A 268 15.22 -16.66 -7.63
CA GLY A 268 13.82 -16.86 -7.27
C GLY A 268 13.03 -15.61 -6.84
N TYR A 269 13.65 -14.41 -6.89
CA TYR A 269 13.00 -13.13 -6.59
C TYR A 269 12.79 -12.28 -7.86
N ASP A 270 12.44 -12.95 -8.94
CA ASP A 270 12.28 -12.37 -10.27
C ASP A 270 11.11 -11.37 -10.32
N VAL A 271 11.21 -10.39 -11.23
CA VAL A 271 10.15 -9.41 -11.51
C VAL A 271 9.85 -9.42 -13.00
N LYS A 272 8.58 -9.61 -13.36
CA LYS A 272 8.07 -9.54 -14.72
C LYS A 272 7.25 -8.25 -14.89
N ARG A 273 7.61 -7.47 -15.91
CA ARG A 273 6.79 -6.33 -16.36
C ARG A 273 5.66 -6.83 -17.26
N MET A 274 4.50 -6.19 -17.15
CA MET A 274 3.33 -6.50 -17.99
C MET A 274 2.46 -5.25 -18.17
N PRO A 275 1.62 -5.20 -19.22
CA PRO A 275 0.51 -4.26 -19.31
C PRO A 275 -0.41 -4.32 -18.08
N LEU A 276 -1.16 -3.25 -17.83
CA LEU A 276 -2.15 -3.23 -16.74
C LEU A 276 -3.24 -4.30 -16.93
N ALA A 277 -3.74 -4.47 -18.16
CA ALA A 277 -4.76 -5.47 -18.47
C ALA A 277 -4.29 -6.89 -18.15
N ASP A 278 -3.08 -7.27 -18.59
CA ASP A 278 -2.49 -8.57 -18.25
C ASP A 278 -2.34 -8.78 -16.73
N LEU A 279 -2.05 -7.71 -15.98
CA LEU A 279 -2.00 -7.79 -14.53
C LEU A 279 -3.38 -8.00 -13.92
N GLU A 280 -4.38 -7.25 -14.38
CA GLU A 280 -5.77 -7.42 -13.95
C GLU A 280 -6.24 -8.85 -14.24
N ASP A 281 -5.99 -9.40 -15.43
CA ASP A 281 -6.29 -10.80 -15.77
C ASP A 281 -5.63 -11.80 -14.79
N VAL A 282 -4.36 -11.58 -14.44
CA VAL A 282 -3.65 -12.42 -13.47
C VAL A 282 -4.30 -12.33 -12.08
N LEU A 283 -4.72 -11.13 -11.66
CA LEU A 283 -5.41 -10.94 -10.39
C LEU A 283 -6.81 -11.54 -10.41
N GLU A 284 -7.57 -11.36 -11.48
CA GLU A 284 -8.91 -11.93 -11.63
C GLU A 284 -8.90 -13.46 -11.51
N GLN A 285 -7.95 -14.11 -12.18
CA GLN A 285 -7.77 -15.56 -12.08
C GLN A 285 -7.41 -16.01 -10.66
N ARG A 286 -6.61 -15.21 -9.94
CA ARG A 286 -6.11 -15.56 -8.59
C ARG A 286 -7.12 -15.26 -7.48
N LEU A 287 -7.89 -14.19 -7.63
CA LEU A 287 -8.89 -13.77 -6.66
C LEU A 287 -10.28 -14.35 -7.00
N ALA A 288 -10.42 -14.99 -8.17
CA ALA A 288 -11.66 -15.58 -8.68
C ALA A 288 -12.81 -14.56 -8.72
N MET A 289 -12.49 -13.30 -9.07
CA MET A 289 -13.45 -12.20 -9.13
C MET A 289 -12.96 -11.12 -10.10
N PRO A 290 -13.85 -10.32 -10.74
CA PRO A 290 -13.43 -9.21 -11.59
C PRO A 290 -12.64 -8.15 -10.80
N VAL A 291 -11.49 -7.71 -11.34
CA VAL A 291 -10.56 -6.79 -10.68
C VAL A 291 -10.42 -5.55 -11.54
N THR A 292 -10.52 -4.39 -10.91
CA THR A 292 -10.20 -3.12 -11.57
C THR A 292 -9.33 -2.30 -10.65
N LEU A 293 -8.07 -2.08 -11.04
CA LEU A 293 -7.10 -1.34 -10.25
C LEU A 293 -7.24 0.17 -10.46
N PHE A 294 -7.61 0.61 -11.67
CA PHE A 294 -7.84 2.01 -11.98
C PHE A 294 -9.07 2.23 -12.86
N GLN A 295 -10.06 2.94 -12.35
CA GLN A 295 -11.30 3.19 -13.07
C GLN A 295 -11.08 4.07 -14.33
N GLY A 296 -11.59 3.59 -15.47
CA GLY A 296 -11.60 4.34 -16.72
C GLY A 296 -10.21 4.54 -17.35
N GLN A 297 -9.25 3.67 -17.02
CA GLN A 297 -7.99 3.45 -17.73
C GLN A 297 -8.14 2.18 -18.60
N CYS A 298 -8.99 2.24 -19.63
CA CYS A 298 -8.86 1.31 -20.75
C CYS A 298 -7.77 1.87 -21.66
N VAL A 299 -6.74 1.04 -21.87
CA VAL A 299 -5.75 1.01 -22.98
C VAL A 299 -5.66 2.26 -23.87
#